data_AF-A0AAU8FYW8-F1
#
_entry.id   AF-A0AAU8FYW8-F1
#
_cell.length_a   1.000
_cell.length_b   1.000
_cell.length_c   1.000
_cell.angle_alpha   90.00
_cell.angle_beta   90.00
_cell.angle_gamma   90.00
#
_symmetry.space_group_name_H-M   'P 1'
#
loop_
_entity.id
_entity.type
_entity.pdbx_description
1 polymer ?
#
loop_
_entity_poly.entity_id
_entity_poly.type
_entity_poly.pdbx_seq_one_letter_code
_entity_poly.pdbx_strand_id
1 'polypeptide(L)'
;MSDDDYTPSTDEVRADYVRDHTRNFDSYMTGRSLASEQEVYGARFDRWLAAHDESVRAEERADVARLIEEAADDDDAPHLWKRGMEHAAWIAREGA
;
A
#
# COMPACT_ATOMS: atom_id res chain seq x y z
N MET A 1 -14.67 11.22 -25.30
CA MET A 1 -13.52 10.35 -25.00
C MET A 1 -13.63 10.09 -23.52
N SER A 2 -13.85 8.83 -23.13
CA SER A 2 -13.89 8.45 -21.73
C SER A 2 -12.46 8.41 -21.21
N ASP A 3 -12.13 9.29 -20.27
CA ASP A 3 -10.91 9.25 -19.43
C ASP A 3 -10.96 8.08 -18.41
N ASP A 4 -11.64 6.97 -18.73
CA ASP A 4 -12.11 5.98 -17.74
C ASP A 4 -11.04 4.99 -17.24
N ASP A 5 -9.83 4.97 -17.82
CA ASP A 5 -8.77 4.01 -17.44
C ASP A 5 -7.47 4.66 -16.97
N TYR A 6 -7.51 5.92 -16.52
CA TYR A 6 -6.31 6.54 -15.95
C TYR A 6 -6.10 6.12 -14.49
N THR A 7 -5.16 5.21 -14.27
CA THR A 7 -4.63 4.91 -12.94
C THR A 7 -3.26 5.57 -12.78
N PRO A 8 -3.11 6.57 -11.89
CA PRO A 8 -1.84 7.25 -11.69
C PRO A 8 -0.81 6.28 -11.12
N SER A 9 0.42 6.40 -11.58
CA SER A 9 1.56 5.69 -11.01
C SER A 9 1.88 6.20 -9.60
N THR A 10 2.56 5.36 -8.80
CA THR A 10 3.01 5.75 -7.44
C THR A 10 3.89 7.00 -7.46
N ASP A 11 4.73 7.15 -8.49
CA ASP A 11 5.60 8.33 -8.64
C ASP A 11 4.80 9.61 -8.91
N GLU A 12 3.71 9.52 -9.67
CA GLU A 12 2.81 10.65 -9.91
C GLU A 12 2.07 11.06 -8.63
N VAL A 13 1.55 10.08 -7.89
CA VAL A 13 0.89 10.33 -6.60
C VAL A 13 1.89 10.93 -5.59
N ARG A 14 3.13 10.43 -5.57
CA ARG A 14 4.20 10.96 -4.73
C ARG A 14 4.55 12.41 -5.09
N ALA A 15 4.69 12.70 -6.37
CA ALA A 15 4.99 14.05 -6.86
C ALA A 15 3.86 15.03 -6.51
N ASP A 16 2.61 14.62 -6.68
CA ASP A 16 1.45 15.43 -6.31
C ASP A 16 1.37 15.66 -4.80
N TYR A 17 1.61 14.62 -3.98
CA TYR A 17 1.68 14.75 -2.53
C TYR A 17 2.73 15.78 -2.10
N VAL A 18 3.97 15.65 -2.60
CA VAL A 18 5.06 16.58 -2.28
C VAL A 18 4.74 18.00 -2.74
N ARG A 19 4.18 18.14 -3.95
CA ARG A 19 3.79 19.45 -4.49
C ARG A 19 2.75 20.11 -3.60
N ASP A 20 1.69 19.41 -3.23
CA ASP A 20 0.60 19.98 -2.43
C ASP A 20 1.09 20.45 -1.05
N HIS A 21 1.96 19.66 -0.41
CA HIS A 21 2.51 19.96 0.92
C HIS A 21 3.63 21.03 0.91
N THR A 22 4.17 21.38 -0.27
CA THR A 22 5.24 22.38 -0.39
C THR A 22 4.88 23.59 -1.26
N ARG A 23 3.66 23.63 -1.81
CA ARG A 23 3.22 24.66 -2.77
C ARG A 23 3.34 26.10 -2.25
N ASN A 24 3.09 26.30 -0.96
CA ASN A 24 3.15 27.61 -0.31
C ASN A 24 4.31 27.68 0.71
N PHE A 25 5.36 26.90 0.49
CA PHE A 25 6.49 26.85 1.41
C PHE A 25 7.25 28.18 1.47
N ASP A 26 7.49 28.67 2.68
CA ASP A 26 8.31 29.84 2.96
C ASP A 26 9.58 29.42 3.70
N SER A 27 10.73 29.61 3.03
CA SER A 27 12.04 29.29 3.59
C SER A 27 12.44 30.19 4.75
N TYR A 28 11.95 31.43 4.80
CA TYR A 28 12.28 32.36 5.90
C TYR A 28 11.63 31.93 7.22
N MET A 29 10.41 31.42 7.16
CA MET A 29 9.67 30.98 8.35
C MET A 29 10.21 29.67 8.94
N THR A 30 10.76 28.79 8.09
CA THR A 30 11.18 27.44 8.47
C THR A 30 12.69 27.29 8.62
N GLY A 31 13.47 28.26 8.12
CA GLY A 31 14.94 28.21 8.12
C GLY A 31 15.52 27.11 7.23
N ARG A 32 14.72 26.51 6.35
CA ARG A 32 15.10 25.39 5.49
C ARG A 32 14.82 25.71 4.01
N SER A 33 15.54 25.05 3.11
CA SER A 33 15.30 25.21 1.67
C SER A 33 14.05 24.44 1.24
N LEU A 34 13.42 24.89 0.13
CA LEU A 34 12.30 24.17 -0.48
C LEU A 34 12.68 22.72 -0.81
N ALA A 35 13.87 22.49 -1.35
CA ALA A 35 14.36 21.16 -1.68
C ALA A 35 14.43 20.26 -0.43
N SER A 36 14.94 20.77 0.68
CA SER A 36 14.97 20.03 1.95
C SER A 36 13.58 19.70 2.46
N GLU A 37 12.61 20.61 2.33
CA GLU A 37 11.23 20.33 2.73
C GLU A 37 10.56 19.29 1.82
N GLN A 38 10.83 19.35 0.50
CA GLN A 38 10.35 18.35 -0.46
C GLN A 38 10.92 16.96 -0.17
N GLU A 39 12.18 16.85 0.23
CA GLU A 39 12.77 15.59 0.69
C GLU A 39 12.07 15.04 1.95
N VAL A 40 11.74 15.91 2.91
CA VAL A 40 11.01 15.51 4.13
C VAL A 40 9.64 14.93 3.80
N TYR A 41 8.87 15.59 2.92
CA TYR A 41 7.56 15.09 2.52
C TYR A 41 7.65 13.86 1.61
N GLY A 42 8.66 13.78 0.74
CA GLY A 42 8.94 12.58 -0.04
C GLY A 42 9.19 11.36 0.86
N ALA A 43 10.11 11.47 1.82
CA ALA A 43 10.39 10.40 2.76
C ALA A 43 9.19 10.07 3.67
N ARG A 44 8.33 11.05 3.97
CA ARG A 44 7.09 10.81 4.71
C ARG A 44 6.09 9.99 3.89
N PHE A 45 5.93 10.31 2.61
CA PHE A 45 5.12 9.53 1.69
C PHE A 45 5.64 8.09 1.58
N ASP A 46 6.95 7.93 1.36
CA ASP A 46 7.57 6.61 1.20
C ASP A 46 7.36 5.74 2.46
N ARG A 47 7.47 6.32 3.66
CA ARG A 47 7.14 5.61 4.92
C ARG A 47 5.67 5.25 5.05
N TRP A 48 4.77 6.15 4.65
CA TRP A 48 3.34 5.89 4.69
C TRP A 48 2.96 4.76 3.74
N LEU A 49 3.50 4.77 2.52
CA LEU A 49 3.27 3.72 1.53
C LEU A 49 3.76 2.36 2.05
N ALA A 50 4.98 2.29 2.58
CA ALA A 50 5.51 1.05 3.15
C ALA A 50 4.65 0.51 4.32
N ALA A 51 4.14 1.40 5.18
CA ALA A 51 3.24 1.02 6.27
C ALA A 51 1.87 0.56 5.75
N HIS A 52 1.36 1.17 4.69
CA HIS A 52 0.12 0.78 4.05
C HIS A 52 0.25 -0.60 3.39
N ASP A 53 1.31 -0.84 2.62
CA ASP A 53 1.59 -2.13 1.98
C ASP A 53 1.70 -3.25 3.02
N GLU A 54 2.37 -3.00 4.15
CA GLU A 54 2.43 -3.97 5.24
C GLU A 54 1.06 -4.22 5.88
N SER A 55 0.24 -3.18 6.04
CA SER A 55 -1.13 -3.33 6.57
C SER A 55 -2.02 -4.18 5.65
N VAL A 56 -1.95 -3.95 4.33
CA VAL A 56 -2.69 -4.73 3.34
C VAL A 56 -2.23 -6.19 3.38
N ARG A 57 -0.91 -6.44 3.39
CA ARG A 57 -0.38 -7.81 3.53
C ARG A 57 -0.81 -8.48 4.83
N ALA A 58 -0.89 -7.73 5.94
CA ALA A 58 -1.33 -8.26 7.22
C ALA A 58 -2.83 -8.64 7.18
N GLU A 59 -3.67 -7.80 6.58
CA GLU A 59 -5.10 -8.08 6.37
C GLU A 59 -5.29 -9.30 5.45
N GLU A 60 -4.57 -9.38 4.33
CA GLU A 60 -4.62 -10.52 3.42
C GLU A 60 -4.18 -11.83 4.10
N ARG A 61 -3.13 -11.79 4.94
CA ARG A 61 -2.71 -12.94 5.74
C ARG A 61 -3.78 -13.36 6.75
N ALA A 62 -4.46 -12.39 7.38
CA ALA A 62 -5.54 -12.68 8.32
C ALA A 62 -6.74 -13.33 7.61
N ASP A 63 -7.07 -12.88 6.39
CA ASP A 63 -8.11 -13.51 5.57
C ASP A 63 -7.77 -14.94 5.16
N VAL A 64 -6.50 -15.21 4.81
CA VAL A 64 -6.04 -16.59 4.56
C VAL A 64 -6.19 -17.46 5.80
N ALA A 65 -5.75 -16.97 6.97
CA ALA A 65 -5.88 -17.71 8.22
C ALA A 65 -7.34 -18.05 8.52
N ARG A 66 -8.25 -17.08 8.36
CA ARG A 66 -9.69 -17.26 8.52
C ARG A 66 -10.25 -18.30 7.56
N LEU A 67 -9.88 -18.27 6.28
CA LEU A 67 -10.32 -19.25 5.29
C LEU A 67 -9.85 -20.68 5.61
N ILE A 68 -8.66 -20.82 6.19
CA ILE A 68 -8.12 -22.12 6.61
C ILE A 68 -8.84 -22.64 7.85
N GLU A 69 -9.11 -21.77 8.84
CA GLU A 69 -9.88 -22.12 10.04
C GLU A 69 -11.33 -22.51 9.68
N GLU A 70 -12.00 -21.73 8.84
CA GLU A 70 -13.37 -22.01 8.37
C GLU A 70 -13.45 -23.34 7.60
N ALA A 71 -12.43 -23.66 6.79
CA ALA A 71 -12.34 -24.94 6.10
C ALA A 71 -12.00 -26.12 7.03
N ALA A 72 -11.44 -25.88 8.22
CA ALA A 72 -11.16 -26.92 9.20
C ALA A 72 -12.39 -27.28 10.05
N ASP A 73 -13.32 -26.34 10.22
CA ASP A 73 -14.57 -26.52 10.96
C ASP A 73 -15.72 -27.06 10.07
N ASP A 74 -15.57 -27.04 8.74
CA ASP A 74 -16.55 -27.54 7.76
C ASP A 74 -15.92 -28.59 6.82
N ASP A 75 -16.09 -29.88 7.17
CA ASP A 75 -15.59 -31.05 6.41
C ASP A 75 -16.13 -31.10 4.96
N ASP A 76 -17.20 -30.36 4.62
CA ASP A 76 -17.79 -30.29 3.28
C ASP A 76 -17.30 -29.08 2.44
N ALA A 77 -16.30 -28.31 2.93
CA ALA A 77 -15.78 -27.12 2.24
C ALA A 77 -14.30 -27.19 1.75
N PRO A 78 -13.84 -28.26 1.07
CA PRO A 78 -12.44 -28.42 0.64
C PRO A 78 -11.96 -27.36 -0.37
N HIS A 79 -12.89 -26.67 -1.04
CA HIS A 79 -12.60 -25.59 -1.98
C HIS A 79 -12.11 -24.32 -1.27
N LEU A 80 -12.49 -24.09 0.00
CA LEU A 80 -12.02 -22.97 0.81
C LEU A 80 -10.55 -23.16 1.21
N TRP A 81 -10.16 -24.38 1.58
CA TRP A 81 -8.76 -24.74 1.86
C TRP A 81 -7.85 -24.52 0.65
N LYS A 82 -8.30 -24.97 -0.54
CA LYS A 82 -7.57 -24.73 -1.79
C LYS A 82 -7.40 -23.24 -2.08
N ARG A 83 -8.46 -22.45 -1.90
CA ARG A 83 -8.42 -20.99 -2.09
C ARG A 83 -7.47 -20.31 -1.10
N GLY A 84 -7.46 -20.72 0.17
CA GLY A 84 -6.51 -20.24 1.17
C GLY A 84 -5.05 -20.53 0.81
N MET A 85 -4.77 -21.75 0.31
CA MET A 85 -3.42 -22.13 -0.13
C MET A 85 -2.96 -21.39 -1.39
N GLU A 86 -3.85 -21.19 -2.37
CA GLU A 86 -3.55 -20.40 -3.57
C GLU A 86 -3.25 -18.94 -3.24
N HIS A 87 -4.01 -18.35 -2.32
CA HIS A 87 -3.79 -16.98 -1.86
C HIS A 87 -2.49 -16.85 -1.05
N ALA A 88 -2.17 -17.82 -0.18
CA ALA A 88 -0.89 -17.87 0.54
C ALA A 88 0.31 -17.97 -0.41
N ALA A 89 0.20 -18.79 -1.47
CA ALA A 89 1.25 -18.93 -2.48
C ALA A 89 1.46 -17.64 -3.28
N TRP A 90 0.40 -16.89 -3.55
CA TRP A 90 0.50 -15.57 -4.19
C TRP A 90 1.20 -14.55 -3.27
N ILE A 91 0.82 -14.46 -1.99
CA ILE A 91 1.50 -13.58 -1.00
C ILE A 91 3.00 -13.92 -0.91
N ALA A 92 3.36 -15.21 -0.91
CA ALA A 92 4.76 -15.64 -0.86
C ALA A 92 5.54 -15.32 -2.15
N ARG A 93 4.88 -15.24 -3.31
CA ARG A 93 5.51 -14.90 -4.59
C ARG A 93 5.73 -13.41 -4.76
N GLU A 94 4.78 -12.58 -4.30
CA GLU A 94 4.84 -11.12 -4.41
C GLU A 94 5.60 -10.46 -3.24
N GLY A 95 5.96 -11.24 -2.21
CA GLY A 95 6.76 -10.80 -1.06
C GLY A 95 8.26 -11.13 -1.13
N ALA A 96 8.76 -11.70 -2.23
CA ALA A 96 10.17 -12.03 -2.48
C ALA A 96 10.80 -11.10 -3.53
#